data_AF-A0A960X5H1-F1
#
_entry.id   AF-A0A960X5H1-F1
#
_cell.length_a   1.000
_cell.length_b   1.000
_cell.length_c   1.000
_cell.angle_alpha   90.00
_cell.angle_beta   90.00
_cell.angle_gamma   90.00
#
_symmetry.space_group_name_H-M   'P 1'
#
loop_
_entity.id
_entity.type
_entity.pdbx_description
1 polymer ?
#
loop_
_entity_poly.entity_id
_entity_poly.type
_entity_poly.pdbx_seq_one_letter_code
_entity_poly.pdbx_strand_id
1 'polypeptide(L)'
;MKLRSFYFSNLSWKSLIQNRWMIGGIYFLCFLPTLLAAFAISRQKEQLEEAKAAIDCLVIKMERLKELQKDQHQFFKTYGEVDPYYLDHAIESMQFLKPEVEALRLVVSSPAFKACDRLKQRLQMLSQGNNAFIFSEGPRKTVGKLEETELFQKRPVELSRDDLKQVLSVVEGIPIGEVVIPPGRPQMIVKQFHLSKKKLAERETYQLEMQLIKRGKIQ
;
A
#
# COMPACT_ATOMS: atom_id res chain seq x y z
N MET A 1 -16.21 81.88 16.74
CA MET A 1 -16.82 80.60 17.19
C MET A 1 -16.47 80.41 18.66
N LYS A 2 -17.39 80.73 19.58
CA LYS A 2 -17.14 80.75 21.04
C LYS A 2 -17.43 79.36 21.63
N LEU A 3 -16.39 78.70 22.15
CA LEU A 3 -16.49 77.50 22.98
C LEU A 3 -17.27 77.86 24.26
N ARG A 4 -18.45 77.23 24.45
CA ARG A 4 -19.20 77.30 25.71
C ARG A 4 -18.45 76.49 26.76
N SER A 5 -17.79 77.18 27.67
CA SER A 5 -17.27 76.62 28.92
C SER A 5 -18.43 76.13 29.77
N PHE A 6 -18.56 74.82 29.93
CA PHE A 6 -19.49 74.24 30.90
C PHE A 6 -18.95 74.46 32.32
N TYR A 7 -19.62 75.33 33.06
CA TYR A 7 -19.40 75.56 34.49
C TYR A 7 -19.87 74.33 35.28
N PHE A 8 -18.94 73.53 35.79
CA PHE A 8 -19.15 72.63 36.92
C PHE A 8 -18.67 73.33 38.20
N SER A 9 -19.49 74.21 38.77
CA SER A 9 -19.21 74.78 40.10
C SER A 9 -20.50 74.78 40.92
N ASN A 10 -20.47 74.06 42.04
CA ASN A 10 -21.54 73.80 43.02
C ASN A 10 -22.52 72.64 42.75
N LEU A 11 -22.01 71.46 42.38
CA LEU A 11 -22.69 70.22 42.78
C LEU A 11 -22.34 69.91 44.25
N SER A 12 -23.30 70.10 45.15
CA SER A 12 -23.17 69.68 46.55
C SER A 12 -23.08 68.15 46.61
N TRP A 13 -21.91 67.64 47.03
CA TRP A 13 -21.62 66.20 47.18
C TRP A 13 -22.70 65.44 47.98
N LYS A 14 -23.40 66.12 48.89
CA LYS A 14 -24.49 65.53 49.68
C LYS A 14 -25.71 65.15 48.84
N SER A 15 -26.03 65.91 47.80
CA SER A 15 -27.15 65.63 46.88
C SER A 15 -26.84 64.53 45.85
N LEU A 16 -25.56 64.39 45.48
CA LEU A 16 -25.06 63.32 44.60
C LEU A 16 -25.14 61.95 45.26
N ILE A 17 -24.78 61.88 46.55
CA ILE A 17 -24.77 60.63 47.33
C ILE A 17 -26.20 60.17 47.68
N GLN A 18 -27.18 61.07 47.74
CA GLN A 18 -28.58 60.69 48.00
C GLN A 18 -29.31 60.11 46.77
N ASN A 19 -28.76 60.27 45.56
CA ASN A 19 -29.41 59.77 44.36
C ASN A 19 -29.10 58.27 44.18
N ARG A 20 -30.12 57.42 44.37
CA ARG A 20 -30.01 55.95 44.28
C ARG A 20 -29.41 55.48 42.95
N TRP A 21 -29.64 56.21 41.86
CA TRP A 21 -29.08 55.91 40.53
C TRP A 21 -27.57 56.13 40.44
N MET A 22 -27.05 57.16 41.10
CA MET A 22 -25.62 57.47 41.15
C MET A 22 -24.84 56.40 41.91
N ILE A 23 -25.36 55.97 43.07
CA ILE A 23 -24.76 54.88 43.85
C ILE A 23 -24.73 53.59 43.02
N GLY A 24 -25.85 53.24 42.34
CA GLY A 24 -25.90 52.09 41.43
C GLY A 24 -24.87 52.17 40.29
N GLY A 25 -24.69 53.37 39.71
CA GLY A 25 -23.69 53.63 38.68
C GLY A 25 -22.24 53.41 39.15
N ILE A 26 -21.91 53.85 40.37
CA ILE A 26 -20.57 53.62 40.97
C ILE A 26 -20.32 52.12 41.20
N TYR A 27 -21.30 51.39 41.74
CA TYR A 27 -21.18 49.94 41.91
C TYR A 27 -21.02 49.21 40.57
N PHE A 28 -21.76 49.62 39.54
CA PHE A 28 -21.63 49.07 38.19
C PHE A 28 -20.25 49.35 37.59
N LEU A 29 -19.74 50.57 37.75
CA LEU A 29 -18.41 50.95 37.25
C LEU A 29 -17.29 50.19 37.97
N CYS A 30 -17.44 49.91 39.28
CA CYS A 30 -16.52 49.06 40.03
C CYS A 30 -16.58 47.58 39.63
N PHE A 31 -17.73 47.11 39.13
CA PHE A 31 -17.91 45.72 38.67
C PHE A 31 -17.47 45.52 37.19
N LEU A 32 -17.45 46.57 36.39
CA LEU A 32 -17.07 46.49 34.97
C LEU A 32 -15.67 45.88 34.72
N PRO A 33 -14.61 46.20 35.49
CA PRO A 33 -13.29 45.60 35.31
C PRO A 33 -13.28 44.09 35.55
N THR A 34 -14.10 43.57 36.47
CA THR A 34 -14.16 42.14 36.76
C THR A 34 -14.85 41.40 35.61
N LEU A 35 -15.89 41.98 35.01
CA LEU A 35 -16.53 41.45 33.80
C LEU A 35 -15.58 41.43 32.61
N LEU A 36 -14.83 42.52 32.38
CA LEU A 36 -13.84 42.59 31.31
C LEU A 36 -12.71 41.57 31.51
N ALA A 37 -12.24 41.39 32.75
CA ALA A 37 -11.24 40.37 33.09
C ALA A 37 -11.78 38.95 32.85
N ALA A 38 -13.01 38.65 33.28
CA ALA A 38 -13.64 37.37 33.04
C ALA A 38 -13.78 37.08 31.54
N PHE A 39 -14.19 38.07 30.75
CA PHE A 39 -14.29 37.94 29.30
C PHE A 39 -12.92 37.72 28.63
N ALA A 40 -11.89 38.46 29.05
CA ALA A 40 -10.53 38.28 28.56
C ALA A 40 -9.98 36.89 28.87
N ILE A 41 -10.22 36.38 30.10
CA ILE A 41 -9.83 35.02 30.50
C ILE A 41 -10.58 33.97 29.66
N SER A 42 -11.88 34.15 29.42
CA SER A 42 -12.66 33.24 28.58
C SER A 42 -12.11 33.18 27.15
N ARG A 43 -11.74 34.32 26.56
CA ARG A 43 -11.11 34.35 25.23
C ARG A 43 -9.75 33.66 25.21
N GLN A 44 -8.93 33.86 26.25
CA GLN A 44 -7.64 33.17 26.35
C GLN A 44 -7.82 31.65 26.50
N LYS A 45 -8.85 31.21 27.22
CA LYS A 45 -9.17 29.78 27.33
C LYS A 45 -9.57 29.19 25.97
N GLU A 46 -10.41 29.88 25.21
CA GLU A 46 -10.83 29.44 23.87
C GLU A 46 -9.62 29.31 22.93
N GLN A 47 -8.75 30.33 22.89
CA GLN A 47 -7.50 30.28 22.11
C GLN A 47 -6.57 29.15 22.56
N LEU A 48 -6.49 28.90 23.87
CA LEU A 48 -5.69 27.81 24.40
C LEU A 48 -6.24 26.44 23.98
N GLU A 49 -7.56 26.26 24.01
CA GLU A 49 -8.21 25.01 23.57
C GLU A 49 -8.06 24.80 22.05
N GLU A 50 -8.19 25.85 21.23
CA GLU A 50 -7.90 25.78 19.79
C GLU A 50 -6.43 25.42 19.52
N ALA A 51 -5.49 26.04 20.24
CA ALA A 51 -4.08 25.74 20.11
C ALA A 51 -3.76 24.29 20.53
N LYS A 52 -4.37 23.79 21.62
CA LYS A 52 -4.25 22.39 22.04
C LYS A 52 -4.80 21.45 20.96
N ALA A 53 -5.99 21.70 20.44
CA ALA A 53 -6.59 20.87 19.39
C ALA A 53 -5.74 20.86 18.11
N ALA A 54 -5.13 21.99 17.76
CA ALA A 54 -4.19 22.08 16.65
C ALA A 54 -2.91 21.26 16.91
N ILE A 55 -2.35 21.32 18.12
CA ILE A 55 -1.19 20.50 18.52
C ILE A 55 -1.54 19.01 18.45
N ASP A 56 -2.68 18.59 19.00
CA ASP A 56 -3.11 17.19 18.98
C ASP A 56 -3.29 16.69 17.53
N CYS A 57 -3.88 17.50 16.66
CA CYS A 57 -3.99 17.19 15.23
C CYS A 57 -2.62 17.03 14.56
N LEU A 58 -1.66 17.90 14.91
CA LEU A 58 -0.30 17.82 14.39
C LEU A 58 0.42 16.57 14.90
N VAL A 59 0.25 16.20 16.17
CA VAL A 59 0.82 14.97 16.74
C VAL A 59 0.33 13.75 15.97
N ILE A 60 -0.99 13.62 15.75
CA ILE A 60 -1.57 12.51 14.98
C ILE A 60 -1.01 12.46 13.55
N LYS A 61 -0.84 13.62 12.90
CA LYS A 61 -0.26 13.69 11.55
C LYS A 61 1.22 13.27 11.54
N MET A 62 2.00 13.70 12.53
CA MET A 62 3.41 13.33 12.66
C MET A 62 3.57 11.83 12.91
N GLU A 63 2.74 11.23 13.75
CA GLU A 63 2.74 9.78 14.00
C GLU A 63 2.49 9.00 12.71
N ARG A 64 1.46 9.38 11.94
CA ARG A 64 1.17 8.77 10.63
C ARG A 64 2.33 8.91 9.65
N LEU A 65 2.96 10.09 9.58
CA LEU A 65 4.11 10.29 8.69
C LEU A 65 5.31 9.44 9.11
N LYS A 66 5.53 9.28 10.41
CA LYS A 66 6.59 8.42 10.95
C LYS A 66 6.34 6.95 10.61
N GLU A 67 5.10 6.47 10.73
CA GLU A 67 4.70 5.13 10.31
C GLU A 67 4.94 4.93 8.81
N LEU A 68 4.47 5.86 7.96
CA LEU A 68 4.71 5.80 6.52
C LEU A 68 6.19 5.78 6.15
N GLN A 69 7.02 6.57 6.83
CA GLN A 69 8.47 6.56 6.62
C GLN A 69 9.10 5.23 7.07
N LYS A 70 8.64 4.67 8.19
CA LYS A 70 9.11 3.37 8.68
C LYS A 70 8.77 2.27 7.68
N ASP A 71 7.55 2.25 7.15
CA ASP A 71 7.09 1.27 6.17
C ASP A 71 7.86 1.40 4.86
N GLN A 72 8.08 2.62 4.37
CA GLN A 72 8.93 2.85 3.19
C GLN A 72 10.36 2.38 3.43
N HIS A 73 10.95 2.70 4.58
CA HIS A 73 12.30 2.27 4.91
C HIS A 73 12.40 0.74 4.99
N GLN A 74 11.42 0.07 5.61
CA GLN A 74 11.35 -1.37 5.67
C GLN A 74 11.20 -1.98 4.27
N PHE A 75 10.35 -1.40 3.42
CA PHE A 75 10.20 -1.81 2.03
C PHE A 75 11.54 -1.74 1.29
N PHE A 76 12.25 -0.60 1.33
CA PHE A 76 13.53 -0.45 0.64
C PHE A 76 14.64 -1.28 1.26
N LYS A 77 14.56 -1.61 2.55
CA LYS A 77 15.49 -2.55 3.19
C LYS A 77 15.29 -3.97 2.66
N THR A 78 14.04 -4.38 2.41
CA THR A 78 13.70 -5.74 1.92
C THR A 78 13.86 -5.86 0.41
N TYR A 79 13.48 -4.84 -0.35
CA TYR A 79 13.37 -4.85 -1.81
C TYR A 79 14.27 -3.80 -2.49
N GLY A 80 15.32 -3.34 -1.80
CA GLY A 80 16.26 -2.35 -2.33
C GLY A 80 17.32 -2.93 -3.26
N GLU A 81 17.75 -4.17 -3.00
CA GLU A 81 18.75 -4.90 -3.77
C GLU A 81 18.07 -6.08 -4.48
N VAL A 82 17.42 -5.75 -5.59
CA VAL A 82 16.62 -6.70 -6.38
C VAL A 82 17.40 -7.09 -7.63
N ASP A 83 17.38 -8.38 -7.97
CA ASP A 83 17.89 -8.90 -9.24
C ASP A 83 16.99 -8.37 -10.39
N PRO A 84 17.53 -7.57 -11.33
CA PRO A 84 16.78 -7.10 -12.49
C PRO A 84 16.15 -8.24 -13.30
N TYR A 85 16.85 -9.38 -13.37
CA TYR A 85 16.52 -10.57 -14.15
C TYR A 85 15.88 -11.69 -13.30
N TYR A 86 15.35 -11.34 -12.13
CA TYR A 86 14.76 -12.31 -11.21
C TYR A 86 13.70 -13.21 -11.87
N LEU A 87 12.85 -12.65 -12.73
CA LEU A 87 11.80 -13.40 -13.41
C LEU A 87 12.37 -14.49 -14.32
N ASP A 88 13.36 -14.12 -15.11
CA ASP A 88 14.03 -15.01 -16.06
C ASP A 88 14.70 -16.16 -15.30
N HIS A 89 15.40 -15.84 -14.20
CA HIS A 89 16.12 -16.80 -13.38
C HIS A 89 15.22 -17.68 -12.52
N ALA A 90 14.16 -17.12 -11.93
CA ALA A 90 13.36 -17.80 -10.91
C ALA A 90 12.08 -18.44 -11.45
N ILE A 91 11.39 -17.82 -12.42
CA ILE A 91 10.07 -18.25 -12.91
C ILE A 91 10.16 -18.83 -14.33
N GLU A 92 10.80 -18.12 -15.27
CA GLU A 92 10.84 -18.56 -16.67
C GLU A 92 11.76 -19.77 -16.89
N SER A 93 12.74 -19.98 -16.01
CA SER A 93 13.63 -21.16 -16.00
C SER A 93 12.97 -22.44 -15.47
N MET A 94 11.78 -22.35 -14.86
CA MET A 94 11.11 -23.50 -14.25
C MET A 94 10.66 -24.51 -15.30
N GLN A 95 10.81 -25.80 -14.97
CA GLN A 95 10.32 -26.90 -15.80
C GLN A 95 9.14 -27.58 -15.11
N PHE A 96 7.99 -27.56 -15.77
CA PHE A 96 6.73 -28.10 -15.24
C PHE A 96 6.43 -29.51 -15.72
N LEU A 97 5.56 -30.20 -14.98
CA LEU A 97 5.04 -31.53 -15.36
C LEU A 97 6.16 -32.57 -15.59
N LYS A 98 7.29 -32.48 -14.87
CA LYS A 98 8.43 -33.42 -15.00
C LYS A 98 8.01 -34.90 -15.01
N PRO A 99 7.12 -35.37 -14.11
CA PRO A 99 6.70 -36.77 -14.11
C PRO A 99 5.90 -37.19 -15.36
N GLU A 100 5.19 -36.25 -16.00
CA GLU A 100 4.49 -36.51 -17.27
C GLU A 100 5.49 -36.56 -18.43
N VAL A 101 6.44 -35.61 -18.47
CA VAL A 101 7.49 -35.58 -19.49
C VAL A 101 8.32 -36.86 -19.48
N GLU A 102 8.73 -37.33 -18.30
CA GLU A 102 9.46 -38.58 -18.14
C GLU A 102 8.65 -39.80 -18.61
N ALA A 103 7.38 -39.90 -18.20
CA ALA A 103 6.49 -40.96 -18.64
C ALA A 103 6.30 -40.95 -20.17
N LEU A 104 6.09 -39.77 -20.77
CA LEU A 104 5.96 -39.63 -22.22
C LEU A 104 7.24 -40.02 -22.96
N ARG A 105 8.43 -39.67 -22.44
CA ARG A 105 9.70 -40.09 -23.03
C ARG A 105 9.82 -41.62 -23.06
N LEU A 106 9.45 -42.30 -21.98
CA LEU A 106 9.45 -43.76 -21.89
C LEU A 106 8.48 -44.37 -22.90
N VAL A 107 7.24 -43.88 -22.98
CA VAL A 107 6.22 -44.40 -23.90
C VAL A 107 6.62 -44.19 -25.36
N VAL A 108 7.11 -43.00 -25.72
CA VAL A 108 7.54 -42.67 -27.10
C VAL A 108 8.75 -43.50 -27.53
N SER A 109 9.61 -43.91 -26.59
CA SER A 109 10.77 -44.76 -26.89
C SER A 109 10.39 -46.21 -27.24
N SER A 110 9.22 -46.67 -26.81
CA SER A 110 8.75 -48.03 -27.07
C SER A 110 8.39 -48.24 -28.55
N PRO A 111 8.79 -49.38 -29.17
CA PRO A 111 8.49 -49.69 -30.58
C PRO A 111 6.99 -49.61 -30.92
N ALA A 112 6.12 -49.95 -29.97
CA ALA A 112 4.67 -50.00 -30.15
C ALA A 112 4.04 -48.62 -30.41
N PHE A 113 4.67 -47.53 -29.98
CA PHE A 113 4.12 -46.18 -30.06
C PHE A 113 4.91 -45.26 -31.01
N LYS A 114 5.88 -45.79 -31.76
CA LYS A 114 6.70 -45.02 -32.71
C LYS A 114 5.88 -44.31 -33.79
N ALA A 115 4.72 -44.85 -34.16
CA ALA A 115 3.83 -44.27 -35.17
C ALA A 115 2.83 -43.24 -34.59
N CYS A 116 2.78 -43.04 -33.27
CA CYS A 116 1.79 -42.16 -32.66
C CYS A 116 2.29 -40.70 -32.60
N ASP A 117 1.98 -39.92 -33.63
CA ASP A 117 2.44 -38.53 -33.76
C ASP A 117 1.90 -37.61 -32.65
N ARG A 118 0.70 -37.90 -32.14
CA ARG A 118 0.09 -37.12 -31.04
C ARG A 118 0.95 -37.10 -29.78
N LEU A 119 1.55 -38.24 -29.42
CA LEU A 119 2.42 -38.34 -28.23
C LEU A 119 3.73 -37.58 -28.44
N LYS A 120 4.29 -37.64 -29.66
CA LYS A 120 5.49 -36.85 -30.01
C LYS A 120 5.20 -35.36 -29.95
N GLN A 121 4.07 -34.91 -30.50
CA GLN A 121 3.64 -33.50 -30.46
C GLN A 121 3.43 -33.02 -29.02
N ARG A 122 2.78 -33.83 -28.16
CA ARG A 122 2.62 -33.50 -26.74
C ARG A 122 3.96 -33.40 -26.01
N LEU A 123 4.85 -34.38 -26.22
CA LEU A 123 6.18 -34.39 -25.63
C LEU A 123 7.00 -33.17 -26.09
N GLN A 124 6.89 -32.82 -27.37
CA GLN A 124 7.53 -31.66 -27.97
C GLN A 124 7.00 -30.36 -27.35
N MET A 125 5.68 -30.24 -27.18
CA MET A 125 5.04 -29.09 -26.54
C MET A 125 5.49 -28.92 -25.07
N LEU A 126 5.65 -30.00 -24.33
CA LEU A 126 6.11 -29.93 -22.94
C LEU A 126 7.63 -29.73 -22.82
N SER A 127 8.43 -30.30 -23.72
CA SER A 127 9.90 -30.32 -23.61
C SER A 127 10.60 -29.14 -24.30
N GLN A 128 10.06 -28.58 -25.38
CA GLN A 128 10.71 -27.50 -26.14
C GLN A 128 10.48 -26.10 -25.55
N GLY A 129 10.19 -26.02 -24.24
CA GLY A 129 9.88 -24.75 -23.58
C GLY A 129 8.56 -24.12 -24.01
N ASN A 130 7.69 -24.85 -24.72
CA ASN A 130 6.37 -24.35 -25.10
C ASN A 130 5.41 -24.28 -23.90
N ASN A 131 5.65 -25.08 -22.87
CA ASN A 131 4.97 -25.03 -21.59
C ASN A 131 5.86 -24.36 -20.52
N ALA A 132 6.27 -23.12 -20.76
CA ALA A 132 7.07 -22.31 -19.85
C ALA A 132 6.42 -20.93 -19.67
N PHE A 133 6.61 -20.33 -18.50
CA PHE A 133 6.21 -18.94 -18.31
C PHE A 133 7.06 -18.04 -19.20
N ILE A 134 6.37 -17.16 -19.91
CA ILE A 134 7.01 -16.07 -20.63
C ILE A 134 6.17 -14.84 -20.33
N PHE A 135 6.78 -13.84 -19.74
CA PHE A 135 6.14 -12.57 -19.48
C PHE A 135 6.48 -11.55 -20.57
N SER A 136 5.59 -10.59 -20.73
CA SER A 136 5.83 -9.37 -21.50
C SER A 136 5.72 -8.19 -20.57
N GLU A 137 6.71 -7.30 -20.62
CA GLU A 137 6.69 -6.06 -19.88
C GLU A 137 5.68 -5.10 -20.51
N GLY A 138 4.78 -4.61 -19.67
CA GLY A 138 3.81 -3.59 -19.99
C GLY A 138 4.29 -2.18 -19.60
N PRO A 139 3.34 -1.25 -19.40
CA PRO A 139 3.69 0.11 -19.03
C PRO A 139 4.37 0.15 -17.66
N ARG A 140 5.39 1.00 -17.58
CA ARG A 140 6.12 1.30 -16.35
C ARG A 140 5.51 2.54 -15.70
N LYS A 141 5.25 2.48 -14.40
CA LYS A 141 4.76 3.59 -13.58
C LYS A 141 5.80 3.90 -12.52
N THR A 142 6.20 5.16 -12.42
CA THR A 142 7.14 5.61 -11.40
C THR A 142 6.43 6.50 -10.40
N VAL A 143 6.60 6.21 -9.12
CA VAL A 143 6.03 6.99 -8.02
C VAL A 143 7.13 7.23 -6.98
N GLY A 144 7.68 8.44 -6.96
CA GLY A 144 8.79 8.79 -6.08
C GLY A 144 10.05 7.97 -6.41
N LYS A 145 10.44 7.06 -5.50
CA LYS A 145 11.60 6.17 -5.67
C LYS A 145 11.22 4.74 -6.08
N LEU A 146 9.93 4.50 -6.36
CA LEU A 146 9.39 3.20 -6.74
C LEU A 146 9.14 3.13 -8.23
N GLU A 147 9.47 1.99 -8.81
CA GLU A 147 9.12 1.60 -10.17
C GLU A 147 8.18 0.40 -10.10
N GLU A 148 7.05 0.50 -10.79
CA GLU A 148 6.09 -0.57 -11.00
C GLU A 148 6.02 -0.91 -12.47
N THR A 149 6.22 -2.18 -12.80
CA THR A 149 6.09 -2.69 -14.15
C THR A 149 4.98 -3.74 -14.17
N GLU A 150 3.98 -3.55 -15.02
CA GLU A 150 2.97 -4.60 -15.25
C GLU A 150 3.57 -5.70 -16.13
N LEU A 151 3.28 -6.95 -15.80
CA LEU A 151 3.80 -8.14 -16.47
C LEU A 151 2.65 -9.01 -16.91
N PHE A 152 2.59 -9.26 -18.21
CA PHE A 152 1.52 -10.04 -18.83
C PHE A 152 2.08 -11.38 -19.28
N GLN A 153 1.51 -12.47 -18.77
CA GLN A 153 1.83 -13.81 -19.24
C GLN A 153 1.41 -13.95 -20.71
N LYS A 154 2.34 -14.29 -21.59
CA LYS A 154 2.07 -14.37 -23.04
C LYS A 154 1.16 -15.53 -23.44
N ARG A 155 1.21 -16.63 -22.68
CA ARG A 155 0.44 -17.85 -22.94
C ARG A 155 0.15 -18.59 -21.65
N PRO A 156 -1.03 -19.20 -21.49
CA PRO A 156 -1.32 -20.04 -20.33
C PRO A 156 -0.35 -21.24 -20.24
N VAL A 157 -0.02 -21.65 -19.02
CA VAL A 157 0.91 -22.74 -18.74
C VAL A 157 0.19 -23.86 -18.00
N GLU A 158 0.49 -25.10 -18.38
CA GLU A 158 -0.01 -26.30 -17.72
C GLU A 158 0.93 -26.74 -16.58
N LEU A 159 0.36 -26.97 -15.41
CA LEU A 159 1.07 -27.19 -14.15
C LEU A 159 0.46 -28.36 -13.40
N SER A 160 1.29 -29.10 -12.65
CA SER A 160 0.80 -29.98 -11.58
C SER A 160 0.48 -29.17 -10.32
N ARG A 161 -0.10 -29.84 -9.31
CA ARG A 161 -0.34 -29.24 -7.99
C ARG A 161 0.96 -28.77 -7.33
N ASP A 162 2.05 -29.52 -7.50
CA ASP A 162 3.33 -29.20 -6.85
C ASP A 162 4.06 -28.08 -7.60
N ASP A 163 3.99 -28.08 -8.94
CA ASP A 163 4.45 -26.96 -9.76
C ASP A 163 3.75 -25.65 -9.36
N LEU A 164 2.43 -25.69 -9.14
CA LEU A 164 1.67 -24.53 -8.71
C LEU A 164 2.14 -23.98 -7.35
N LYS A 165 2.41 -24.86 -6.38
CA LYS A 165 2.97 -24.44 -5.08
C LYS A 165 4.33 -23.76 -5.26
N GLN A 166 5.18 -24.31 -6.13
CA GLN A 166 6.49 -23.74 -6.41
C GLN A 166 6.39 -22.33 -7.01
N VAL A 167 5.53 -22.16 -8.02
CA VAL A 167 5.28 -20.86 -8.66
C VAL A 167 4.77 -19.84 -7.64
N LEU A 168 3.75 -20.20 -6.87
CA LEU A 168 3.18 -19.31 -5.84
C LEU A 168 4.20 -18.99 -4.76
N SER A 169 5.03 -19.95 -4.35
CA SER A 169 6.07 -19.74 -3.35
C SER A 169 7.12 -18.72 -3.82
N VAL A 170 7.54 -18.79 -5.08
CA VAL A 170 8.49 -17.84 -5.68
C VAL A 170 7.85 -16.47 -5.91
N VAL A 171 6.61 -16.42 -6.38
CA VAL A 171 5.90 -15.16 -6.61
C VAL A 171 5.60 -14.44 -5.30
N GLU A 172 5.04 -15.11 -4.30
CA GLU A 172 4.67 -14.50 -3.00
C GLU A 172 5.87 -14.38 -2.06
N GLY A 173 6.93 -15.17 -2.30
CA GLY A 173 8.13 -15.25 -1.45
C GLY A 173 7.80 -15.78 -0.07
N ILE A 174 6.86 -16.72 0.00
CA ILE A 174 6.51 -17.48 1.20
C ILE A 174 6.81 -18.94 0.88
N PRO A 175 7.63 -19.64 1.69
CA PRO A 175 7.96 -21.04 1.43
C PRO A 175 6.69 -21.88 1.57
N ILE A 176 6.36 -22.66 0.52
CA ILE A 176 5.23 -23.60 0.55
C ILE A 176 5.82 -25.02 0.43
N GLY A 177 5.81 -25.75 1.54
CA GLY A 177 6.48 -27.06 1.62
C GLY A 177 8.00 -26.90 1.63
N GLU A 178 8.69 -27.66 0.78
CA GLU A 178 10.16 -27.72 0.71
C GLU A 178 10.77 -26.74 -0.31
N VAL A 179 9.97 -25.82 -0.85
CA VAL A 179 10.42 -24.89 -1.89
C VAL A 179 11.30 -23.79 -1.29
N VAL A 180 12.53 -23.69 -1.80
CA VAL A 180 13.48 -22.63 -1.45
C VAL A 180 13.26 -21.44 -2.37
N ILE A 181 13.09 -20.25 -1.80
CA ILE A 181 12.88 -19.01 -2.56
C ILE A 181 14.24 -18.42 -2.93
N PRO A 182 14.48 -18.07 -4.22
CA PRO A 182 15.70 -17.41 -4.62
C PRO A 182 15.85 -16.01 -3.98
N PRO A 183 17.09 -15.59 -3.62
CA PRO A 183 17.35 -14.26 -3.09
C PRO A 183 17.16 -13.16 -4.15
N GLY A 184 17.21 -11.90 -3.74
CA GLY A 184 17.13 -10.76 -4.68
C GLY A 184 15.74 -10.56 -5.30
N ARG A 185 14.69 -11.05 -4.63
CA ARG A 185 13.32 -11.04 -5.13
C ARG A 185 12.72 -9.61 -5.13
N PRO A 186 12.12 -9.12 -6.23
CA PRO A 186 11.28 -7.92 -6.22
C PRO A 186 9.99 -8.14 -5.42
N GLN A 187 9.30 -7.06 -5.04
CA GLN A 187 7.92 -7.25 -4.61
C GLN A 187 7.07 -7.60 -5.85
N MET A 188 6.55 -8.82 -5.90
CA MET A 188 5.64 -9.27 -6.93
C MET A 188 4.21 -9.24 -6.37
N ILE A 189 3.28 -8.66 -7.13
CA ILE A 189 1.87 -8.58 -6.74
C ILE A 189 1.05 -9.25 -7.83
N VAL A 190 0.21 -10.22 -7.45
CA VAL A 190 -0.71 -10.87 -8.37
C VAL A 190 -1.88 -9.93 -8.65
N LYS A 191 -1.97 -9.43 -9.88
CA LYS A 191 -3.05 -8.55 -10.34
C LYS A 191 -4.24 -9.35 -10.88
N GLN A 192 -3.95 -10.42 -11.61
CA GLN A 192 -4.96 -11.36 -12.11
C GLN A 192 -4.44 -12.78 -11.97
N PHE A 193 -5.34 -13.70 -11.63
CA PHE A 193 -5.04 -15.11 -11.45
C PHE A 193 -6.22 -15.95 -11.93
N HIS A 194 -6.03 -16.64 -13.05
CA HIS A 194 -7.02 -17.53 -13.63
C HIS A 194 -6.47 -18.96 -13.67
N LEU A 195 -7.10 -19.85 -12.91
CA LEU A 195 -6.72 -21.24 -12.81
C LEU A 195 -7.88 -22.12 -13.27
N SER A 196 -7.67 -22.87 -14.33
CA SER A 196 -8.66 -23.84 -14.82
C SER A 196 -8.15 -25.27 -14.63
N LYS A 197 -9.00 -26.14 -14.10
CA LYS A 197 -8.66 -27.56 -13.87
C LYS A 197 -8.90 -28.36 -15.14
N LYS A 198 -7.87 -29.05 -15.64
CA LYS A 198 -7.97 -30.04 -16.70
C LYS A 198 -7.76 -31.43 -16.11
N LYS A 199 -8.75 -32.31 -16.30
CA LYS A 199 -8.59 -33.74 -16.03
C LYS A 199 -8.07 -34.41 -17.28
N LEU A 200 -6.81 -34.85 -17.26
CA LEU A 200 -6.23 -35.66 -18.32
C LEU A 200 -5.78 -36.99 -17.69
N ALA A 201 -6.46 -38.08 -18.03
CA ALA A 201 -6.11 -39.45 -17.67
C ALA A 201 -5.73 -39.62 -16.18
N GLU A 202 -6.73 -39.51 -15.29
CA GLU A 202 -6.64 -39.63 -13.81
C GLU A 202 -5.73 -38.63 -13.08
N ARG A 203 -4.86 -37.90 -13.79
CA ARG A 203 -4.01 -36.85 -13.22
C ARG A 203 -4.69 -35.49 -13.26
N GLU A 204 -4.56 -34.76 -12.17
CA GLU A 204 -5.04 -33.39 -12.08
C GLU A 204 -3.97 -32.45 -12.62
N THR A 205 -4.28 -31.80 -13.74
CA THR A 205 -3.47 -30.73 -14.32
C THR A 205 -4.23 -29.42 -14.23
N TYR A 206 -3.51 -28.32 -14.10
CA TYR A 206 -4.09 -26.98 -14.05
C TYR A 206 -3.52 -26.15 -15.18
N GLN A 207 -4.36 -25.36 -15.83
CA GLN A 207 -3.91 -24.33 -16.77
C GLN A 207 -3.99 -22.99 -16.05
N LEU A 208 -2.82 -22.37 -15.85
CA LEU A 208 -2.65 -21.11 -15.15
C LEU A 208 -2.38 -19.97 -16.15
N GLU A 209 -3.14 -18.91 -16.00
CA GLU A 209 -2.92 -17.60 -16.61
C GLU A 209 -2.86 -16.56 -15.49
N MET A 210 -1.85 -15.71 -15.49
CA MET A 210 -1.65 -14.72 -14.46
C MET A 210 -1.07 -13.40 -14.99
N GLN A 211 -1.43 -12.32 -14.31
CA GLN A 211 -0.85 -11.00 -14.50
C GLN A 211 -0.18 -10.58 -13.20
N LEU A 212 1.05 -10.08 -13.31
CA LEU A 212 1.87 -9.66 -12.18
C LEU A 212 2.16 -8.16 -12.25
N ILE A 213 2.42 -7.55 -11.10
CA ILE A 213 3.08 -6.26 -10.99
C ILE A 213 4.41 -6.50 -10.31
N LYS A 214 5.51 -6.15 -10.98
CA LYS A 214 6.85 -6.09 -10.39
C LYS A 214 7.05 -4.69 -9.82
N ARG A 215 7.21 -4.60 -8.50
CA ARG A 215 7.53 -3.36 -7.79
C ARG A 215 8.94 -3.46 -7.21
N GLY A 216 9.74 -2.44 -7.49
CA GLY A 216 11.11 -2.32 -7.00
C GLY A 216 11.52 -0.87 -6.83
N LYS A 217 12.76 -0.67 -6.36
CA LYS A 217 13.41 0.65 -6.39
C LYS A 217 13.76 0.98 -7.84
N ILE A 218 13.58 2.24 -8.24
CA ILE A 218 14.09 2.75 -9.52
C ILE A 218 15.60 2.47 -9.56
N GLN A 219 16.04 1.70 -10.56
CA GLN A 219 17.45 1.40 -10.80
C GLN A 219 18.16 2.56 -11.51
#